data_AF-T1AMH3-F1
#
_entry.id   AF-T1AMH3-F1
#
_cell.length_a   1.000
_cell.length_b   1.000
_cell.length_c   1.000
_cell.angle_alpha   90.00
_cell.angle_beta   90.00
_cell.angle_gamma   90.00
#
_symmetry.space_group_name_H-M   'P 1'
#
loop_
_entity.id
_entity.type
_entity.pdbx_description
1 polymer ?
#
loop_
_entity_poly.entity_id
_entity_poly.type
_entity_poly.pdbx_seq_one_letter_code
_entity_poly.pdbx_strand_id
1 'polypeptide(L)' 'RVSIGLEDGSRAPMDFLKEFISAVRESGGIRVRYCDTVGSTIRPN' A
#
# COMPACT_ATOMS: atom_id res chain seq x y z
N ARG A 1 -11.81 -14.06 1.64
CA ARG A 1 -10.63 -13.25 2.06
C ARG A 1 -10.29 -12.30 0.92
N VAL A 2 -10.36 -10.98 1.15
CA VAL A 2 -10.03 -9.95 0.14
C VAL A 2 -8.59 -9.48 0.36
N SER A 3 -7.85 -9.28 -0.72
CA SER A 3 -6.50 -8.71 -0.71
C SER A 3 -6.48 -7.52 -1.65
N ILE A 4 -5.87 -6.42 -1.21
CA ILE A 4 -5.85 -5.17 -1.98
C ILE A 4 -4.40 -4.86 -2.33
N GLY A 5 -4.16 -4.65 -3.62
CA GLY A 5 -2.87 -4.19 -4.14
C GLY A 5 -2.81 -2.68 -4.12
N LEU A 6 -1.72 -2.12 -3.61
CA LEU A 6 -1.38 -0.71 -3.77
C LEU A 6 -0.43 -0.61 -4.96
N GLU A 7 -1.00 -0.60 -6.16
CA GLU A 7 -0.24 -0.32 -7.38
C GLU A 7 0.40 1.06 -7.25
N ASP A 8 1.72 1.14 -7.50
CA ASP A 8 2.48 2.39 -7.44
C ASP A 8 2.50 3.09 -6.07
N GLY A 9 2.43 2.30 -4.99
CA GLY A 9 2.45 2.81 -3.62
C GLY A 9 3.69 3.66 -3.30
N SER A 10 4.83 3.46 -3.99
CA SER A 10 6.05 4.25 -3.80
C SER A 10 5.96 5.71 -4.25
N ARG A 11 4.96 6.06 -5.07
CA ARG A 11 4.73 7.43 -5.54
C ARG A 11 3.44 8.04 -5.01
N ALA A 12 2.64 7.28 -4.26
CA ALA A 12 1.44 7.79 -3.60
C ALA A 12 1.80 8.55 -2.30
N PRO A 13 1.08 9.63 -1.96
CA PRO A 13 1.24 10.31 -0.68
C PRO A 13 1.03 9.32 0.48
N MET A 14 1.99 9.27 1.41
CA MET A 14 1.98 8.31 2.51
C MET A 14 0.72 8.42 3.39
N ASP A 15 0.19 9.64 3.57
CA ASP A 15 -1.00 9.84 4.40
C ASP A 15 -2.27 9.30 3.72
N PHE A 16 -2.36 9.42 2.39
CA PHE A 16 -3.42 8.77 1.61
C PHE A 16 -3.37 7.25 1.76
N LEU A 17 -2.16 6.65 1.70
CA LEU A 17 -2.00 5.21 1.88
C LEU A 17 -2.44 4.75 3.27
N LYS A 18 -2.12 5.52 4.33
CA LYS A 18 -2.56 5.20 5.70
C LYS A 18 -4.07 5.24 5.85
N GLU A 19 -4.72 6.28 5.31
CA GLU A 19 -6.18 6.43 5.36
C GLU A 19 -6.87 5.29 4.61
N PHE A 20 -6.38 5.00 3.40
CA PHE A 20 -6.87 3.89 2.59
C PHE A 20 -6.73 2.54 3.32
N ILE A 21 -5.58 2.27 3.93
CA ILE A 21 -5.36 1.05 4.72
C ILE A 21 -6.30 0.99 5.92
N SER A 22 -6.59 2.11 6.60
CA SER A 22 -7.53 2.16 7.72
C SER A 22 -8.94 1.76 7.28
N ALA A 23 -9.44 2.37 6.19
CA ALA A 23 -10.75 2.06 5.63
C ALA A 23 -10.87 0.59 5.19
N VAL A 24 -9.79 0.03 4.63
CA VAL A 24 -9.73 -1.39 4.24
C VAL A 24 -9.76 -2.31 5.46
N ARG A 25 -9.10 -1.94 6.57
CA ARG A 25 -9.13 -2.72 7.81
C ARG A 25 -10.52 -2.71 8.45
N GLU A 26 -11.16 -1.55 8.50
CA GLU A 26 -12.51 -1.39 9.08
C GLU A 26 -13.57 -2.17 8.31
N SER A 27 -13.40 -2.32 6.99
CA SER A 27 -14.27 -3.15 6.13
C SER A 27 -13.96 -4.65 6.16
N GLY A 28 -13.02 -5.11 7.00
CA GLY A 28 -12.67 -6.53 7.14
C GLY A 28 -11.64 -7.05 6.13
N GLY A 29 -10.91 -6.15 5.46
CA GLY A 29 -9.82 -6.48 4.53
C GLY A 29 -8.59 -7.02 5.26
N ILE A 30 -8.11 -8.20 4.83
CA ILE A 30 -7.16 -9.01 5.62
C ILE A 30 -5.70 -8.87 5.15
N ARG A 31 -5.39 -8.28 3.99
CA ARG A 31 -4.00 -8.03 3.55
C ARG A 31 -3.88 -6.90 2.54
N VAL A 32 -2.90 -6.02 2.75
CA VAL A 32 -2.49 -4.97 1.81
C VAL A 32 -1.11 -5.31 1.27
N ARG A 33 -0.93 -5.27 -0.06
CA ARG A 33 0.37 -5.46 -0.70
C ARG A 33 0.87 -4.13 -1.26
N TYR A 34 1.87 -3.57 -0.60
CA TYR A 34 2.59 -2.40 -1.09
C TYR A 34 3.45 -2.81 -2.30
N CYS A 35 3.23 -2.17 -3.45
CA CYS A 35 3.99 -2.41 -4.67
C CYS A 35 4.77 -1.16 -5.03
N ASP A 36 6.09 -1.28 -5.11
CA ASP A 36 6.94 -0.30 -5.76
C ASP A 36 7.06 -0.68 -7.24
N THR A 37 6.09 -0.22 -8.04
CA THR A 37 5.97 -0.62 -9.45
C THR A 37 7.15 -0.17 -10.31
N VAL A 38 7.83 0.92 -9.92
CA VAL A 38 8.92 1.53 -10.69
C VAL A 38 10.31 1.15 -10.16
N GLY A 39 10.41 0.65 -8.92
CA GLY A 39 11.68 0.23 -8.32
C GLY A 39 12.55 1.40 -7.82
N SER A 40 11.94 2.55 -7.51
CA SER A 40 12.67 3.72 -7.00
C SER A 40 13.12 3.57 -5.54
N THR A 41 12.64 2.55 -4.82
CA THR A 41 13.09 2.21 -3.47
C THR A 41 14.43 1.48 -3.53
N ILE A 42 15.51 2.24 -3.78
CA ILE A 42 16.87 1.79 -3.50
C ILE A 42 16.99 1.60 -1.99
N ARG A 43 17.12 0.35 -1.53
CA ARG A 43 17.53 0.09 -0.14
C ARG A 43 19.02 0.40 -0.04
N PRO A 44 19.48 1.31 0.84
CA PRO A 44 20.90 1.37 1.15
C PRO A 44 21.29 0.08 1.87
N ASN A 45 22.44 -0.48 1.48
CA ASN A 45 23.04 -1.68 2.05
C ASN A 45 23.56 -1.41 3.47
#